data_AF-T0ZGY9-F1
#
_entry.id   AF-T0ZGY9-F1
#
_cell.length_a   1.000
_cell.length_b   1.000
_cell.length_c   1.000
_cell.angle_alpha   90.00
_cell.angle_beta   90.00
_cell.angle_gamma   90.00
#
_symmetry.space_group_name_H-M   'P 1'
#
loop_
_entity.id
_entity.type
_entity.pdbx_description
1 polymer ?
#
loop_
_entity_poly.entity_id
_entity_poly.type
_entity_poly.pdbx_seq_one_letter_code
_entity_poly.pdbx_strand_id
1 'polypeptide(L)'
;MNLTVRQAITDAINVSYVTKVAWDGYATPLATNFPVGDSFLDSALKLHPYNVSEANSLLNASGFNYGSNNIRDSPNGSALAYTII
;
A
#
# COMPACT_ATOMS: atom_id res chain seq x y z
N MET A 1 1.16 2.62 -13.01
CA MET A 1 1.68 1.76 -11.91
C MET A 1 1.02 0.39 -11.98
N ASN A 2 1.77 -0.71 -11.85
CA ASN A 2 1.28 -2.10 -11.89
C ASN A 2 0.35 -2.40 -10.68
N LEU A 3 -0.69 -3.25 -10.85
CA LEU A 3 -1.68 -3.55 -9.80
C LEU A 3 -1.07 -4.19 -8.55
N THR A 4 -0.25 -5.24 -8.72
CA THR A 4 0.49 -5.90 -7.64
C THR A 4 1.30 -4.88 -6.84
N VAL A 5 1.99 -3.98 -7.54
CA VAL A 5 2.77 -2.92 -6.90
C VAL A 5 1.89 -1.99 -6.05
N ARG A 6 0.67 -1.66 -6.52
CA ARG A 6 -0.27 -0.86 -5.72
C ARG A 6 -0.70 -1.59 -4.45
N GLN A 7 -1.05 -2.86 -4.57
CA GLN A 7 -1.48 -3.68 -3.42
C GLN A 7 -0.36 -3.83 -2.40
N ALA A 8 0.86 -4.16 -2.83
CA ALA A 8 2.01 -4.27 -1.94
C ALA A 8 2.35 -2.94 -1.25
N ILE A 9 2.24 -1.80 -1.95
CA ILE A 9 2.41 -0.49 -1.32
C ILE A 9 1.34 -0.26 -0.25
N THR A 10 0.06 -0.56 -0.55
CA THR A 10 -1.02 -0.42 0.43
C THR A 10 -0.79 -1.29 1.67
N ASP A 11 -0.42 -2.56 1.49
CA ASP A 11 -0.16 -3.48 2.62
C ASP A 11 1.10 -3.08 3.41
N ALA A 12 2.06 -2.39 2.79
CA ALA A 12 3.26 -1.88 3.45
C ALA A 12 3.06 -0.55 4.19
N ILE A 13 1.92 0.13 4.02
CA ILE A 13 1.62 1.39 4.73
C ILE A 13 0.92 1.08 6.05
N ASN A 14 1.54 1.47 7.17
CA ASN A 14 0.89 1.44 8.47
C ASN A 14 0.01 2.69 8.65
N VAL A 15 -1.20 2.65 8.08
CA VAL A 15 -2.14 3.78 8.12
C VAL A 15 -2.48 4.18 9.56
N SER A 16 -2.65 3.21 10.47
CA SER A 16 -2.92 3.50 11.89
C SER A 16 -1.78 4.26 12.57
N TYR A 17 -0.52 3.93 12.26
CA TYR A 17 0.63 4.66 12.75
C TYR A 17 0.66 6.09 12.19
N VAL A 18 0.43 6.25 10.89
CA VAL A 18 0.36 7.57 10.22
C VAL A 18 -0.73 8.44 10.86
N THR A 19 -1.92 7.91 11.08
CA THR A 19 -3.01 8.60 11.78
C THR A 19 -2.60 9.05 13.18
N LYS A 20 -1.90 8.19 13.93
CA LYS A 20 -1.42 8.53 15.27
C LYS A 20 -0.41 9.68 15.26
N VAL A 21 0.54 9.69 14.32
CA VAL A 21 1.65 10.66 14.33
C VAL A 21 1.34 11.97 13.59
N ALA A 22 0.52 11.93 12.55
CA ALA A 22 0.25 13.10 11.71
C ALA A 22 -1.07 13.80 12.08
N TRP A 23 -2.02 13.06 12.66
CA TRP A 23 -3.31 13.60 13.10
C TRP A 23 -3.52 13.46 14.62
N ASP A 24 -2.47 13.17 15.39
CA ASP A 24 -2.55 12.93 16.85
C ASP A 24 -3.61 11.88 17.25
N GLY A 25 -3.97 10.98 16.33
CA GLY A 25 -5.03 9.99 16.52
C GLY A 25 -6.46 10.48 16.30
N TYR A 26 -6.67 11.72 15.83
CA TYR A 26 -8.00 12.28 15.56
C TYR A 26 -8.60 11.90 14.19
N ALA A 27 -7.83 11.22 13.33
CA ALA A 27 -8.35 10.70 12.06
C ALA A 27 -8.84 9.25 12.19
N THR A 28 -9.75 8.85 11.30
CA THR A 28 -10.22 7.46 11.18
C THR A 28 -9.75 6.89 9.85
N PRO A 29 -8.95 5.81 9.84
CA PRO A 29 -8.58 5.12 8.61
C PRO A 29 -9.82 4.61 7.86
N LEU A 30 -9.86 4.79 6.54
CA LEU A 30 -10.93 4.32 5.67
C LEU A 30 -10.38 3.51 4.49
N ALA A 31 -11.16 2.53 4.03
CA ALA A 31 -10.85 1.71 2.85
C ALA A 31 -11.27 2.37 1.53
N THR A 32 -11.83 3.58 1.59
CA THR A 32 -12.43 4.30 0.48
C THR A 32 -12.29 5.81 0.69
N ASN A 33 -12.55 6.57 -0.37
CA ASN A 33 -12.60 8.03 -0.35
C ASN A 33 -13.95 8.60 0.13
N PHE A 34 -14.97 7.76 0.33
CA PHE A 34 -16.26 8.21 0.87
C PHE A 34 -16.24 8.23 2.40
N PRO A 35 -16.62 9.35 3.04
CA PRO A 35 -16.65 9.45 4.49
C PRO A 35 -17.76 8.58 5.09
N VAL A 36 -17.65 8.31 6.39
CA VAL A 36 -18.70 7.60 7.14
C VAL A 36 -20.01 8.37 7.08
N GLY A 37 -21.08 7.70 6.65
CA GLY A 37 -22.42 8.29 6.52
C GLY A 37 -22.77 8.80 5.12
N ASP A 38 -21.83 8.77 4.16
CA ASP A 38 -22.12 9.07 2.76
C ASP A 38 -22.99 7.96 2.11
N SER A 39 -23.95 8.34 1.26
CA SER A 39 -24.85 7.40 0.58
C SER A 39 -24.16 6.47 -0.42
N PHE A 40 -22.96 6.83 -0.88
CA PHE A 40 -22.14 6.04 -1.80
C PHE A 40 -21.09 5.19 -1.08
N LEU A 41 -21.10 5.19 0.26
CA LEU A 41 -20.21 4.34 1.05
C LEU A 41 -20.57 2.86 0.86
N ASP A 42 -19.65 2.09 0.30
CA ASP A 42 -19.73 0.63 0.30
C ASP A 42 -19.20 0.07 1.63
N SER A 43 -20.09 -0.44 2.47
CA SER A 43 -19.74 -1.01 3.78
C SER A 43 -19.04 -2.37 3.70
N ALA A 44 -19.03 -3.02 2.54
CA ALA A 44 -18.32 -4.27 2.32
C ALA A 44 -16.80 -4.07 2.21
N LEU A 45 -16.34 -2.88 1.80
CA LEU A 45 -14.92 -2.56 1.70
C LEU A 45 -14.23 -2.63 3.07
N LYS A 46 -13.05 -3.24 3.09
CA LYS A 46 -12.22 -3.39 4.29
C LYS A 46 -10.88 -2.75 4.10
N LEU A 47 -10.35 -2.20 5.20
CA LEU A 47 -8.99 -1.69 5.24
C LEU A 47 -8.02 -2.82 4.92
N HIS A 48 -7.02 -2.52 4.12
CA HIS A 48 -5.87 -3.39 3.93
C HIS A 48 -5.09 -3.50 5.26
N PRO A 49 -4.72 -4.70 5.70
CA PRO A 49 -3.92 -4.88 6.89
C PRO A 49 -2.47 -4.43 6.65
N TYR A 50 -1.86 -3.78 7.63
CA TYR A 50 -0.41 -3.50 7.59
C TYR A 50 0.37 -4.81 7.73
N ASN A 51 0.99 -5.27 6.64
CA ASN A 51 1.77 -6.49 6.60
C ASN A 51 2.89 -6.41 5.55
N VAL A 52 4.08 -6.02 6.00
CA VAL A 52 5.29 -5.93 5.16
C VAL A 52 5.72 -7.29 4.61
N SER A 53 5.49 -8.38 5.36
CA SER A 53 5.83 -9.73 4.88
C SER A 53 4.96 -10.13 3.69
N GLU A 54 3.66 -9.85 3.76
CA GLU A 54 2.72 -10.12 2.66
C GLU A 54 3.05 -9.26 1.43
N ALA A 55 3.29 -7.96 1.63
CA ALA A 55 3.71 -7.07 0.55
C ALA A 55 4.96 -7.59 -0.17
N ASN A 56 5.96 -8.05 0.59
CA ASN A 56 7.19 -8.63 0.03
C ASN A 56 6.93 -9.95 -0.72
N SER A 57 6.06 -10.80 -0.17
CA SER A 57 5.66 -12.07 -0.79
C SER A 57 4.96 -11.84 -2.14
N LEU A 58 4.00 -10.91 -2.18
CA LEU A 58 3.23 -10.53 -3.36
C LEU A 58 4.14 -10.01 -4.50
N LEU A 59 5.12 -9.17 -4.15
CA LEU A 59 6.10 -8.63 -5.09
C LEU A 59 7.03 -9.73 -5.63
N ASN A 60 7.58 -10.58 -4.76
CA ASN A 60 8.43 -11.71 -5.18
C ASN A 60 7.70 -12.65 -6.13
N ALA A 61 6.47 -13.04 -5.79
CA ALA A 61 5.63 -13.93 -6.60
C ALA A 61 5.31 -13.35 -7.99
N SER A 62 5.33 -12.02 -8.11
CA SER A 62 5.07 -11.30 -9.36
C SER A 62 6.34 -10.91 -10.11
N GLY A 63 7.50 -11.42 -9.71
CA GLY A 63 8.79 -11.19 -10.37
C GLY A 63 9.46 -9.85 -10.04
N PHE A 64 8.95 -9.10 -9.05
CA PHE A 64 9.57 -7.86 -8.60
C PHE A 64 10.64 -8.11 -7.54
N ASN A 65 11.73 -8.78 -7.90
CA ASN A 65 12.75 -9.24 -6.95
C ASN A 65 13.74 -8.13 -6.56
N TYR A 66 14.44 -8.28 -5.44
CA TYR A 66 15.52 -7.36 -5.07
C TYR A 66 16.68 -7.42 -6.07
N GLY A 67 17.08 -6.25 -6.59
CA GLY A 67 18.30 -6.05 -7.34
C GLY A 67 19.53 -5.88 -6.43
N SER A 68 20.69 -5.65 -7.03
CA SER A 68 21.98 -5.58 -6.33
C SER A 68 22.14 -4.42 -5.34
N ASN A 69 21.27 -3.41 -5.43
CA ASN A 69 21.27 -2.21 -4.59
C ASN A 69 20.15 -2.23 -3.53
N ASN A 70 19.51 -3.37 -3.27
CA ASN A 70 18.34 -3.53 -2.40
C ASN A 70 17.09 -2.74 -2.84
N ILE A 71 17.07 -2.21 -4.06
CA ILE A 71 15.86 -1.73 -4.72
C ILE A 71 15.29 -2.90 -5.51
N ARG A 72 13.98 -3.07 -5.52
CA ARG A 72 13.34 -4.10 -6.33
C ARG A 72 13.43 -3.74 -7.79
N ASP A 73 13.74 -4.70 -8.66
CA ASP A 73 13.61 -4.56 -10.10
C ASP A 73 12.23 -5.06 -10.52
N SER A 74 11.71 -4.52 -11.62
CA SER A 74 10.51 -5.05 -12.27
C SER A 74 10.85 -6.29 -13.11
N PRO A 75 9.86 -7.09 -13.53
CA PRO A 75 10.11 -8.30 -14.32
C PRO A 75 10.87 -8.09 -15.64
N ASN A 76 10.99 -6.84 -16.11
CA ASN A 76 11.75 -6.47 -17.30
C ASN A 76 13.19 -5.99 -17.00
N GLY A 77 13.63 -6.03 -15.74
CA GLY A 77 14.98 -5.64 -15.30
C GLY A 77 15.16 -4.15 -15.00
N SER A 78 14.11 -3.32 -15.07
CA SER A 78 14.18 -1.91 -14.69
C SER A 78 13.90 -1.73 -13.21
N ALA A 79 14.66 -0.88 -12.52
CA ALA A 79 14.43 -0.55 -11.10
C ALA A 79 12.99 -0.06 -10.86
N LEU A 80 12.36 -0.59 -9.81
CA LEU A 80 11.02 -0.18 -9.34
C LEU A 80 11.13 1.13 -8.56
N ALA A 81 11.17 2.24 -9.28
CA ALA A 81 11.28 3.57 -8.71
C ALA A 81 10.14 4.48 -9.20
N TYR A 82 9.62 5.31 -8.30
CA TYR A 82 8.57 6.28 -8.59
C TYR A 82 8.89 7.62 -7.92
N THR A 83 8.53 8.71 -8.58
CA THR A 83 8.46 10.04 -7.94
C THR A 83 7.01 10.28 -7.55
N ILE A 84 6.77 10.53 -6.27
CA ILE A 84 5.46 10.99 -5.79
C ILE A 84 5.50 12.52 -5.84
N ILE A 85 4.60 13.11 -6.63
CA ILE A 85 4.42 14.56 -6.79
C ILE A 85 3.22 15.04 -6.00
#